data_AF-A0A941G8E2-F1
#
_entry.id   AF-A0A941G8E2-F1
#
_cell.length_a   1.000
_cell.length_b   1.000
_cell.length_c   1.000
_cell.angle_alpha   90.00
_cell.angle_beta   90.00
_cell.angle_gamma   90.00
#
_symmetry.space_group_name_H-M   'P 1'
#
loop_
_entity.id
_entity.type
_entity.pdbx_description
1 polymer ?
#
loop_
_entity_poly.entity_id
_entity_poly.type
_entity_poly.pdbx_seq_one_letter_code
_entity_poly.pdbx_strand_id
1 'polypeptide(L)'
;PKTLADKVVWTLDVGEHVGCILDEFMEDGCILGAIYSDADAPPVSSPDKFRLQFKDGGSVEYDRSNGAMNIVCKGVANLVADGDVTVKAPSVTLDTPQTTCTGQLTV
;
A
#
# COMPACT_ATOMS: atom_id res chain seq x y z
N PRO A 1 -7.24 12.72 -2.19
CA PRO A 1 -5.96 12.80 -1.45
C PRO A 1 -5.78 14.17 -0.79
N LYS A 2 -5.15 14.25 0.40
CA LYS A 2 -4.85 15.53 1.07
C LYS A 2 -3.60 16.15 0.43
N THR A 3 -3.52 17.47 0.32
CA THR A 3 -2.44 18.18 -0.40
C THR A 3 -1.80 19.34 0.39
N LEU A 4 -2.35 19.74 1.54
CA LEU A 4 -1.90 20.90 2.31
C LEU A 4 -0.99 20.49 3.48
N ALA A 5 -1.57 20.32 4.67
CA ALA A 5 -0.83 19.98 5.88
C ALA A 5 -0.49 18.49 5.88
N ASP A 6 -1.49 17.65 5.67
CA ASP A 6 -1.28 16.26 5.31
C ASP A 6 -1.21 16.14 3.79
N LYS A 7 -0.25 15.35 3.30
CA LYS A 7 0.00 15.15 1.87
C LYS A 7 0.01 13.66 1.56
N VAL A 8 -0.62 13.30 0.44
CA VAL A 8 -0.57 11.94 -0.11
C VAL A 8 0.00 12.03 -1.51
N VAL A 9 0.99 11.19 -1.80
CA VAL A 9 1.57 11.05 -3.14
C VAL A 9 1.44 9.59 -3.58
N TRP A 10 0.79 9.40 -4.73
CA TRP A 10 0.75 8.15 -5.48
C TRP A 10 0.70 8.57 -6.95
N THR A 11 1.87 8.59 -7.59
CA THR A 11 2.02 9.13 -8.93
C THR A 11 1.57 8.13 -9.98
N LEU A 12 1.01 8.65 -11.06
CA LEU A 12 0.62 7.88 -12.23
C LEU A 12 1.84 7.57 -13.09
N ASP A 13 1.81 6.42 -13.74
CA ASP A 13 2.83 6.02 -14.71
C ASP A 13 2.46 6.51 -16.12
N VAL A 14 3.48 6.78 -16.94
CA VAL A 14 3.27 7.10 -18.36
C VAL A 14 2.64 5.89 -19.05
N GLY A 15 1.49 6.12 -19.69
CA GLY A 15 0.72 5.08 -20.38
C GLY A 15 -0.58 4.69 -19.67
N GLU A 16 -0.81 5.12 -18.43
CA GLU A 16 -2.07 4.85 -17.74
C GLU A 16 -3.26 5.59 -18.37
N HIS A 17 -4.38 4.89 -18.51
CA HIS A 17 -5.65 5.52 -18.87
C HIS A 17 -6.21 6.29 -17.68
N VAL A 18 -6.59 7.55 -17.90
CA VAL A 18 -7.04 8.45 -16.82
C VAL A 18 -8.36 9.12 -17.16
N GLY A 19 -9.12 9.45 -16.10
CA GLY A 19 -10.25 10.37 -16.18
C GLY A 19 -9.83 11.77 -15.80
N CYS A 20 -10.20 12.77 -16.61
CA CYS A 20 -9.93 14.18 -16.35
C CYS A 20 -11.24 14.96 -16.14
N ILE A 21 -11.23 15.90 -15.21
CA ILE A 21 -12.19 17.01 -15.20
C ILE A 21 -11.46 18.22 -15.75
N LEU A 22 -12.10 18.90 -16.69
CA LEU A 22 -11.60 20.09 -17.33
C LEU A 22 -12.59 21.24 -17.10
N ASP A 23 -12.10 22.46 -17.19
CA ASP A 23 -12.94 23.66 -17.25
C ASP A 23 -13.71 23.76 -18.60
N GLU A 24 -14.54 24.79 -18.75
CA GLU A 24 -15.39 24.97 -19.93
C GLU A 24 -14.59 25.02 -21.24
N PHE A 25 -13.35 25.52 -21.17
CA PHE A 25 -12.51 25.73 -22.34
C PHE A 25 -11.43 24.64 -22.52
N MET A 26 -11.38 23.66 -21.61
CA MET A 26 -10.41 22.56 -21.63
C MET A 26 -8.95 23.01 -21.54
N GLU A 27 -8.69 24.16 -20.91
CA GLU A 27 -7.34 24.72 -20.75
C GLU A 27 -6.74 24.38 -19.40
N ASP A 28 -7.61 24.19 -18.39
CA ASP A 28 -7.21 23.81 -17.04
C ASP A 28 -8.10 22.67 -16.51
N GLY A 29 -7.57 21.91 -15.56
CA GLY A 29 -8.28 20.78 -14.99
C GLY A 29 -7.43 19.94 -14.07
N CYS A 30 -7.99 18.77 -13.71
CA CYS A 30 -7.31 17.82 -12.86
C CYS A 30 -7.60 16.38 -13.29
N ILE A 31 -6.63 15.52 -13.02
CA ILE A 31 -6.82 14.08 -13.14
C ILE A 31 -7.59 13.62 -11.90
N LEU A 32 -8.73 12.95 -12.13
CA LEU A 32 -9.53 12.35 -11.08
C LEU A 32 -8.94 11.04 -10.58
N GLY A 33 -8.31 10.28 -11.48
CA GLY A 33 -7.73 8.97 -11.21
C GLY A 33 -7.49 8.17 -12.50
N ALA A 34 -6.98 6.96 -12.32
CA ALA A 34 -6.75 5.99 -13.39
C ALA A 34 -7.95 5.04 -13.57
N ILE A 35 -8.06 4.46 -14.76
CA ILE A 35 -9.12 3.54 -15.15
C ILE A 35 -8.45 2.28 -15.71
N TYR A 36 -8.85 1.11 -15.22
CA TYR A 36 -8.38 -0.16 -15.75
C TYR A 36 -8.84 -0.38 -17.20
N SER A 37 -8.05 -1.14 -17.96
CA SER A 37 -8.32 -1.48 -19.36
C SER A 37 -8.11 -2.97 -19.61
N ASP A 38 -8.41 -3.46 -20.81
CA ASP A 38 -8.09 -4.84 -21.18
C ASP A 38 -6.58 -5.10 -21.18
N ALA A 39 -5.76 -4.07 -21.43
CA ALA A 39 -4.30 -4.17 -21.35
C ALA A 39 -3.79 -4.10 -19.89
N ASP A 40 -4.45 -3.30 -19.05
CA ASP A 40 -4.12 -3.08 -17.64
C ASP A 40 -5.29 -3.51 -16.76
N ALA A 41 -5.40 -4.82 -16.55
CA ALA A 41 -6.47 -5.40 -15.75
C ALA A 41 -6.25 -5.18 -14.23
N PRO A 42 -7.33 -5.19 -13.42
CA PRO A 42 -7.21 -5.13 -11.96
C PRO A 42 -6.32 -6.26 -11.42
N PRO A 43 -5.48 -6.00 -10.39
CA PRO A 43 -4.58 -7.02 -9.83
C PRO A 43 -5.32 -8.12 -9.04
N VAL A 44 -6.54 -7.83 -8.60
CA VAL A 44 -7.45 -8.78 -7.94
C VAL A 44 -8.88 -8.49 -8.38
N SER A 45 -9.68 -9.55 -8.59
CA SER A 45 -11.09 -9.45 -8.99
C SER A 45 -12.07 -9.66 -7.82
N SER A 46 -11.58 -10.05 -6.65
CA SER A 46 -12.44 -10.29 -5.48
C SER A 46 -12.97 -8.97 -4.92
N PRO A 47 -14.30 -8.84 -4.72
CA PRO A 47 -14.89 -7.66 -4.09
C PRO A 47 -14.58 -7.55 -2.59
N ASP A 48 -14.00 -8.60 -1.99
CA ASP A 48 -13.65 -8.64 -0.57
C ASP A 48 -12.21 -8.20 -0.29
N LYS A 49 -11.43 -7.95 -1.35
CA LYS A 49 -10.02 -7.60 -1.23
C LYS A 49 -9.78 -6.13 -1.54
N PHE A 50 -9.19 -5.43 -0.59
CA PHE A 50 -8.47 -4.18 -0.86
C PHE A 50 -7.02 -4.54 -1.19
N ARG A 51 -6.50 -4.15 -2.36
CA ARG A 51 -5.13 -4.45 -2.80
C ARG A 51 -4.46 -3.20 -3.35
N LEU A 52 -3.29 -2.88 -2.79
CA LEU A 52 -2.28 -2.01 -3.40
C LEU A 52 -1.17 -2.92 -3.95
N GLN A 53 -0.88 -2.80 -5.25
CA GLN A 53 0.15 -3.59 -5.94
C GLN A 53 1.23 -2.66 -6.47
N PHE A 54 2.49 -2.95 -6.15
CA PHE A 54 3.65 -2.23 -6.66
C PHE A 54 4.28 -2.99 -7.84
N LYS A 55 4.92 -2.25 -8.76
CA LYS A 55 5.54 -2.79 -9.99
C LYS A 55 6.64 -3.82 -9.73
N ASP A 56 7.35 -3.70 -8.61
CA ASP A 56 8.37 -4.66 -8.18
C ASP A 56 7.79 -5.97 -7.63
N GLY A 57 6.47 -6.05 -7.47
CA GLY A 57 5.75 -7.18 -6.90
C GLY A 57 5.44 -7.05 -5.42
N GLY A 58 5.82 -5.95 -4.76
CA GLY A 58 5.38 -5.64 -3.39
C GLY A 58 3.87 -5.41 -3.32
N SER A 59 3.26 -5.54 -2.15
CA SER A 59 1.81 -5.30 -2.00
C SER A 59 1.35 -5.04 -0.57
N VAL A 60 0.20 -4.38 -0.44
CA VAL A 60 -0.60 -4.33 0.79
C VAL A 60 -2.00 -4.85 0.45
N GLU A 61 -2.45 -5.90 1.13
CA GLU A 61 -3.76 -6.50 0.92
C GLU A 61 -4.52 -6.68 2.23
N TYR A 62 -5.80 -6.35 2.24
CA TYR A 62 -6.73 -6.71 3.30
C TYR A 62 -7.90 -7.48 2.70
N ASP A 63 -8.14 -8.70 3.20
CA ASP A 63 -9.24 -9.57 2.78
C ASP A 63 -10.30 -9.62 3.89
N ARG A 64 -11.45 -8.99 3.66
CA ARG A 64 -12.51 -8.92 4.66
C ARG A 64 -13.29 -10.23 4.83
N SER A 65 -13.12 -11.19 3.93
CA SER A 65 -13.80 -12.50 4.03
C SER A 65 -13.27 -13.34 5.20
N ASN A 66 -12.00 -13.13 5.56
CA ASN A 66 -11.31 -13.82 6.65
C ASN A 66 -10.64 -12.86 7.66
N GLY A 67 -10.66 -11.55 7.39
CA GLY A 67 -10.06 -10.51 8.24
C GLY A 67 -8.53 -10.48 8.19
N ALA A 68 -7.90 -11.06 7.16
CA ALA A 68 -6.45 -11.12 7.06
C ALA A 68 -5.86 -9.87 6.40
N MET A 69 -4.75 -9.39 6.97
CA MET A 69 -3.88 -8.38 6.37
C MET A 69 -2.57 -9.02 5.93
N ASN A 70 -2.16 -8.78 4.68
CA ASN A 70 -0.89 -9.23 4.15
C ASN A 70 -0.10 -8.05 3.60
N ILE A 71 1.14 -7.88 4.07
CA ILE A 71 2.08 -6.88 3.57
C ILE A 71 3.29 -7.62 3.01
N VAL A 72 3.61 -7.36 1.74
CA VAL A 72 4.75 -7.96 1.04
C VAL A 72 5.68 -6.83 0.61
N CYS A 73 6.90 -6.85 1.15
CA CYS A 73 7.98 -5.96 0.77
C CYS A 73 9.02 -6.76 -0.03
N LYS A 74 9.43 -6.27 -1.19
CA LYS A 74 10.50 -6.88 -1.99
C LYS A 74 11.90 -6.40 -1.59
N GLY A 75 11.96 -5.23 -0.99
CA GLY A 75 13.15 -4.69 -0.33
C GLY A 75 13.02 -4.73 1.20
N VAL A 76 13.77 -3.83 1.84
CA VAL A 76 13.78 -3.67 3.30
C VAL A 76 12.43 -3.19 3.82
N ALA A 77 11.94 -3.79 4.90
CA ALA A 77 10.77 -3.33 5.65
C ALA A 77 11.21 -2.75 6.99
N ASN A 78 10.98 -1.46 7.21
CA ASN A 78 11.32 -0.77 8.45
C ASN A 78 10.04 -0.31 9.16
N LEU A 79 9.97 -0.56 10.47
CA LEU A 79 8.98 0.05 11.36
C LEU A 79 9.75 0.85 12.41
N VAL A 80 9.59 2.16 12.39
CA VAL A 80 10.25 3.10 13.32
C VAL A 80 9.16 3.83 14.09
N ALA A 81 9.30 3.87 15.41
CA ALA A 81 8.41 4.58 16.31
C ALA A 81 9.21 5.23 17.45
N ASP A 82 8.83 6.44 17.83
CA ASP A 82 9.42 7.14 18.99
C ASP A 82 8.81 6.66 20.32
N GLY A 83 7.69 5.95 20.26
CA GLY A 83 7.03 5.32 21.41
C GLY A 83 7.01 3.80 21.30
N ASP A 84 6.25 3.16 22.18
CA ASP A 84 6.18 1.71 22.27
C ASP A 84 5.57 1.06 21.02
N VAL A 85 6.22 0.01 20.52
CA VAL A 85 5.66 -0.88 19.49
C VAL A 85 5.13 -2.14 20.18
N THR A 86 3.82 -2.37 20.12
CA THR A 86 3.17 -3.56 20.72
C THR A 86 2.69 -4.51 19.63
N VAL A 87 3.08 -5.79 19.73
CA VAL A 87 2.56 -6.88 18.90
C VAL A 87 1.80 -7.85 19.80
N LYS A 88 0.47 -7.91 19.66
CA LYS A 88 -0.39 -8.82 20.43
C LYS A 88 -1.02 -9.85 19.51
N ALA A 89 -0.55 -11.08 19.61
CA ALA A 89 -1.07 -12.22 18.88
C ALA A 89 -0.97 -13.49 19.75
N PRO A 90 -1.77 -14.54 19.48
CA PRO A 90 -1.59 -15.84 20.14
C PRO A 90 -0.20 -16.44 19.91
N SER A 91 0.44 -16.12 18.78
CA SER A 91 1.80 -16.54 18.43
C SER A 91 2.47 -15.54 17.50
N VAL A 92 3.79 -15.37 17.64
CA VAL A 92 4.64 -14.60 16.72
C VAL A 92 5.78 -15.50 16.24
N THR A 93 6.04 -15.53 14.94
CA THR A 93 7.13 -16.30 14.33
C THR A 93 8.20 -15.35 13.78
N LEU A 94 9.46 -15.59 14.15
CA LEU A 94 10.63 -14.87 13.62
C LEU A 94 11.46 -15.85 12.78
N ASP A 95 11.12 -15.95 11.49
CA ASP A 95 11.84 -16.81 10.54
C ASP A 95 12.96 -16.01 9.87
N THR A 96 14.12 -16.00 10.53
CA THR A 96 15.32 -15.29 10.07
C THR A 96 16.57 -16.04 10.53
N PRO A 97 17.67 -16.03 9.75
CA PRO A 97 18.95 -16.57 10.20
C PRO A 97 19.50 -15.89 11.46
N GLN A 98 19.13 -14.62 11.70
CA GLN A 98 19.59 -13.85 12.86
C GLN A 98 18.51 -12.88 13.35
N THR A 99 18.30 -12.85 14.67
CA THR A 99 17.50 -11.86 15.39
C THR A 99 18.41 -11.12 16.37
N THR A 100 18.29 -9.79 16.43
CA THR A 100 19.10 -8.97 17.34
C THR A 100 18.20 -8.13 18.25
N CYS A 101 18.37 -8.26 19.55
CA CYS A 101 17.80 -7.36 20.56
C CYS A 101 18.93 -6.51 21.13
N THR A 102 18.86 -5.19 20.95
CA THR A 102 19.93 -4.27 21.42
C THR A 102 19.78 -3.89 22.89
N GLY A 103 18.55 -3.95 23.42
CA GLY A 103 18.22 -3.71 24.82
C GLY A 103 18.03 -5.01 25.61
N GLN A 104 17.49 -4.86 26.82
CA GLN A 104 17.12 -6.00 27.64
C GLN A 104 15.99 -6.80 27.00
N LEU A 105 16.18 -8.12 26.90
CA LEU A 105 15.16 -9.07 26.50
C LEU A 105 14.71 -9.87 27.73
N THR A 106 13.40 -9.88 27.99
CA THR A 106 12.76 -10.68 29.03
C THR A 106 11.82 -11.67 28.38
N VAL A 107 11.97 -12.97 28.68
CA VAL A 107 11.18 -14.08 28.13
C VAL A 107 10.67 -15.00 29.23
#